data_AF-A0A397CV86-F1
#
_entry.id   AF-A0A397CV86-F1
#
_cell.length_a   1.000
_cell.length_b   1.000
_cell.length_c   1.000
_cell.angle_alpha   90.00
_cell.angle_beta   90.00
_cell.angle_gamma   90.00
#
_symmetry.space_group_name_H-M   'P 1'
#
loop_
_entity.id
_entity.type
_entity.pdbx_description
1 polymer ?
#
loop_
_entity_poly.entity_id
_entity_poly.type
_entity_poly.pdbx_seq_one_letter_code
_entity_poly.pdbx_strand_id
1 'polypeptide(L)'
;MSTPIADLPVIDLTKFIGAADLTAADVVDECNKVAECLHKYGVLVVRDPRATEADNNLFLDLMERYFEHTDFIEDARPEYSFQVGVTPEQQEKARNHCTRAEGLAKEHQPVTLCPPELDKKSRFFWRAGPRPENSQFTELNAEPVVPKAFPEWEDVMNMWGNKMLAAIHEIVQMAALGLGLEKDAFSSL
;
A
#
# COMPACT_ATOMS: atom_id res chain seq x y z
N MET A 1 -12.28 24.74 1.71
CA MET A 1 -12.46 24.01 0.43
C MET A 1 -11.52 22.84 0.45
N SER A 2 -11.97 21.61 0.16
CA SER A 2 -11.07 20.45 0.09
C SER A 2 -10.17 20.58 -1.13
N THR A 3 -8.86 20.44 -0.97
CA THR A 3 -7.92 20.36 -2.09
C THR A 3 -8.22 19.08 -2.90
N PRO A 4 -8.50 19.18 -4.21
CA PRO A 4 -8.59 18.01 -5.08
C PRO A 4 -7.30 17.20 -5.07
N ILE A 5 -7.38 15.88 -5.21
CA ILE A 5 -6.20 15.00 -5.27
C ILE A 5 -5.24 15.43 -6.40
N ALA A 6 -5.77 15.89 -7.52
CA ALA A 6 -4.99 16.36 -8.67
C ALA A 6 -4.10 17.58 -8.36
N ASP A 7 -4.41 18.32 -7.28
CA ASP A 7 -3.67 19.50 -6.85
C ASP A 7 -2.70 19.20 -5.70
N LEU A 8 -2.56 17.92 -5.30
CA LEU A 8 -1.57 17.53 -4.29
C LEU A 8 -0.15 17.62 -4.84
N PRO A 9 0.83 18.12 -4.05
CA PRO A 9 2.22 18.14 -4.45
C PRO A 9 2.75 16.74 -4.75
N VAL A 10 3.43 16.59 -5.89
CA VAL A 10 4.14 15.36 -6.24
C VAL A 10 5.55 15.41 -5.66
N ILE A 11 5.91 14.38 -4.89
CA ILE A 11 7.27 14.15 -4.39
C ILE A 11 8.07 13.42 -5.46
N ASP A 12 9.19 13.99 -5.89
CA ASP A 12 10.04 13.43 -6.94
C ASP A 12 11.27 12.74 -6.33
N LEU A 13 11.24 11.41 -6.29
CA LEU A 13 12.32 10.65 -5.67
C LEU A 13 13.64 10.73 -6.43
N THR A 14 13.65 11.16 -7.70
CA THR A 14 14.90 11.33 -8.47
C THR A 14 15.84 12.35 -7.82
N LYS A 15 15.30 13.31 -7.06
CA LYS A 15 16.09 14.32 -6.35
C LYS A 15 16.78 13.76 -5.10
N PHE A 16 16.19 12.75 -4.47
CA PHE A 16 16.71 12.17 -3.23
C PHE A 16 17.58 10.94 -3.48
N ILE A 17 17.15 10.06 -4.38
CA ILE A 17 17.85 8.81 -4.68
C ILE A 17 19.24 9.11 -5.24
N GLY A 18 20.28 8.66 -4.52
CA GLY A 18 21.68 8.84 -4.93
C GLY A 18 22.21 10.27 -4.78
N ALA A 19 21.50 11.15 -4.07
CA ALA A 19 21.98 12.50 -3.79
C ALA A 19 23.32 12.45 -3.03
N ALA A 20 24.33 13.16 -3.57
CA ALA A 20 25.67 13.23 -2.96
C ALA A 20 25.70 14.14 -1.72
N ASP A 21 24.83 15.15 -1.68
CA ASP A 21 24.69 16.11 -0.59
C ASP A 21 23.22 16.25 -0.22
N LEU A 22 22.87 15.79 1.00
CA LEU A 22 21.50 15.85 1.51
C LEU A 22 21.09 17.26 2.00
N THR A 23 22.04 18.20 2.04
CA THR A 23 21.80 19.60 2.39
C THR A 23 21.56 20.49 1.17
N ALA A 24 21.68 19.94 -0.04
CA ALA A 24 21.34 20.63 -1.27
C ALA A 24 19.88 21.10 -1.24
N ALA A 25 19.63 22.32 -1.70
CA ALA A 25 18.34 22.99 -1.53
C ALA A 25 17.17 22.21 -2.14
N ASP A 26 17.37 21.59 -3.30
CA ASP A 26 16.34 20.81 -3.99
C ASP A 26 16.01 19.48 -3.27
N VAL A 27 16.99 18.87 -2.60
CA VAL A 27 16.78 17.69 -1.74
C VAL A 27 16.01 18.10 -0.48
N VAL A 28 16.45 19.17 0.18
CA VAL A 28 15.81 19.70 1.39
C VAL A 28 14.36 20.09 1.11
N ASP A 29 14.10 20.74 -0.02
CA ASP A 29 12.76 21.14 -0.44
C ASP A 29 11.84 19.92 -0.65
N GLU A 30 12.32 18.82 -1.22
CA GLU A 30 11.51 17.59 -1.34
C GLU A 30 11.26 16.92 0.01
N CYS A 31 12.24 16.90 0.92
CA CYS A 31 12.07 16.38 2.28
C CYS A 31 11.02 17.20 3.04
N ASN A 32 11.10 18.53 2.97
CA ASN A 32 10.12 19.45 3.58
C ASN A 32 8.72 19.22 2.99
N LYS A 33 8.63 19.04 1.66
CA LYS A 33 7.36 18.72 0.99
C LYS A 33 6.73 17.43 1.52
N VAL A 34 7.52 16.38 1.79
CA VAL A 34 7.02 15.14 2.42
C VAL A 34 6.39 15.44 3.78
N ALA A 35 7.10 16.15 4.66
CA ALA A 35 6.62 16.49 6.00
C ALA A 35 5.35 17.37 5.95
N GLU A 36 5.32 18.38 5.08
CA GLU A 36 4.16 19.25 4.88
C GLU A 36 2.93 18.47 4.38
N CYS A 37 3.11 17.56 3.41
CA CYS A 37 2.00 16.77 2.88
C CYS A 37 1.44 15.80 3.93
N LEU A 38 2.29 15.16 4.73
CA LEU A 38 1.85 14.33 5.84
C LEU A 38 1.08 15.16 6.89
N HIS A 39 1.59 16.35 7.24
CA HIS A 39 0.95 17.23 8.22
C HIS A 39 -0.42 17.76 7.73
N LYS A 40 -0.48 18.21 6.48
CA LYS A 40 -1.66 18.92 5.94
C LYS A 40 -2.72 18.00 5.37
N TYR A 41 -2.31 16.91 4.71
CA TYR A 41 -3.21 16.06 3.95
C TYR A 41 -3.25 14.61 4.47
N GLY A 42 -2.21 14.16 5.18
CA GLY A 42 -2.09 12.76 5.60
C GLY A 42 -1.87 11.77 4.45
N VAL A 43 -1.51 12.28 3.26
CA VAL A 43 -1.29 11.49 2.04
C VAL A 43 -0.12 12.05 1.25
N LEU A 44 0.58 11.18 0.53
CA LEU A 44 1.70 11.50 -0.34
C LEU A 44 1.41 11.01 -1.76
N VAL A 45 1.76 11.83 -2.77
CA VAL A 45 1.77 11.43 -4.17
C VAL A 45 3.22 11.38 -4.62
N VAL A 46 3.70 10.20 -5.00
CA VAL A 46 5.13 9.95 -5.17
C VAL A 46 5.41 9.52 -6.60
N ARG A 47 6.45 10.12 -7.19
CA ARG A 47 7.02 9.70 -8.47
C ARG A 47 8.34 8.99 -8.20
N ASP A 48 8.36 7.68 -8.44
CA ASP A 48 9.56 6.86 -8.36
C ASP A 48 10.03 6.49 -9.77
N PRO A 49 11.27 6.81 -10.18
CA PRO A 49 11.78 6.47 -11.50
C PRO A 49 11.89 4.96 -11.76
N ARG A 50 11.87 4.12 -10.72
CA ARG A 50 11.96 2.66 -10.79
C ARG A 50 10.61 2.00 -11.12
N ALA A 51 9.50 2.71 -10.89
CA ALA A 51 8.14 2.24 -11.15
C ALA A 51 7.72 2.63 -12.58
N THR A 52 8.14 1.83 -13.56
CA THR A 52 7.83 2.10 -14.97
C THR A 52 6.40 1.68 -15.33
N GLU A 53 5.83 2.30 -16.36
CA GLU A 53 4.52 1.92 -16.91
C GLU A 53 4.49 0.46 -17.36
N ALA A 54 5.57 -0.03 -17.98
CA ALA A 54 5.66 -1.41 -18.45
C ALA A 54 5.57 -2.41 -17.28
N ASP A 55 6.26 -2.13 -16.17
CA ASP A 55 6.21 -2.97 -14.97
C ASP A 55 4.85 -2.91 -14.28
N ASN A 56 4.22 -1.72 -14.24
CA ASN A 56 2.87 -1.56 -13.73
C ASN A 56 1.88 -2.41 -14.53
N ASN A 57 1.95 -2.34 -15.87
CA ASN A 57 1.07 -3.13 -16.74
C ASN A 57 1.32 -4.63 -16.56
N LEU A 58 2.58 -5.06 -16.46
CA LEU A 58 2.90 -6.47 -16.19
C LEU A 58 2.29 -6.98 -14.88
N PHE A 59 2.34 -6.17 -13.82
CA PHE A 59 1.71 -6.49 -12.54
C PHE A 59 0.18 -6.54 -12.63
N LEU A 60 -0.44 -5.52 -13.26
CA LEU A 60 -1.90 -5.46 -13.39
C LEU A 60 -2.44 -6.59 -14.27
N ASP A 61 -1.81 -6.85 -15.42
CA ASP A 61 -2.21 -7.93 -16.34
C ASP A 61 -2.14 -9.31 -15.66
N LEU A 62 -1.16 -9.54 -14.77
CA LEU A 62 -1.11 -10.76 -13.97
C LEU A 62 -2.30 -10.87 -13.02
N MET A 63 -2.57 -9.81 -12.25
CA MET A 63 -3.65 -9.79 -11.25
C MET A 63 -5.02 -9.91 -11.92
N GLU A 64 -5.22 -9.23 -13.05
CA GLU A 64 -6.46 -9.29 -13.83
C GLU A 64 -6.71 -10.70 -14.36
N ARG A 65 -5.70 -11.33 -15.00
CA ARG A 65 -5.82 -12.73 -15.44
C ARG A 65 -6.14 -13.67 -14.29
N TYR A 66 -5.51 -13.49 -13.12
CA TYR A 66 -5.75 -14.31 -11.94
C TYR A 66 -7.20 -14.22 -11.46
N PHE A 67 -7.72 -13.01 -11.27
CA PHE A 67 -9.09 -12.80 -10.79
C PHE A 67 -10.14 -13.18 -11.83
N GLU A 68 -9.82 -13.16 -13.12
CA GLU A 68 -10.73 -13.59 -14.18
C GLU A 68 -10.83 -15.12 -14.31
N HIS A 69 -9.73 -15.86 -14.08
CA HIS A 69 -9.64 -17.29 -14.46
C HIS A 69 -9.59 -18.26 -13.28
N THR A 70 -9.64 -17.79 -12.03
CA THR A 70 -9.47 -18.64 -10.84
C THR A 70 -10.76 -18.71 -10.01
N ASP A 71 -11.07 -19.88 -9.44
CA ASP A 71 -12.24 -20.09 -8.57
C ASP A 71 -11.97 -19.77 -7.08
N PHE A 72 -10.72 -19.38 -6.77
CA PHE A 72 -10.18 -19.04 -5.46
C PHE A 72 -10.12 -20.19 -4.44
N ILE A 73 -10.56 -21.40 -4.78
CA ILE A 73 -10.72 -22.49 -3.80
C ILE A 73 -9.36 -22.97 -3.28
N GLU A 74 -8.40 -23.23 -4.18
CA GLU A 74 -7.09 -23.75 -3.79
C GLU A 74 -6.18 -22.71 -3.13
N ASP A 75 -6.42 -21.43 -3.41
CA ASP A 75 -5.56 -20.32 -3.01
C ASP A 75 -6.01 -19.64 -1.72
N ALA A 76 -7.20 -19.96 -1.22
CA ALA A 76 -7.73 -19.40 0.01
C ALA A 76 -7.14 -20.09 1.25
N ARG A 77 -6.99 -19.34 2.34
CA ARG A 77 -6.65 -19.88 3.67
C ARG A 77 -7.62 -19.36 4.74
N PRO A 78 -8.84 -19.93 4.83
CA PRO A 78 -9.83 -19.54 5.83
C PRO A 78 -9.31 -19.65 7.27
N GLU A 79 -8.42 -20.62 7.54
CA GLU A 79 -7.78 -20.86 8.84
C GLU A 79 -6.90 -19.69 9.31
N TYR A 80 -6.44 -18.84 8.39
CA TYR A 80 -5.70 -17.61 8.68
C TYR A 80 -6.58 -16.36 8.53
N SER A 81 -7.89 -16.50 8.75
CA SER A 81 -8.87 -15.41 8.57
C SER A 81 -8.79 -14.75 7.19
N PHE A 82 -8.44 -15.54 6.16
CA PHE A 82 -8.20 -15.08 4.78
C PHE A 82 -7.11 -14.01 4.63
N GLN A 83 -6.11 -13.95 5.53
CA GLN A 83 -4.97 -13.03 5.44
C GLN A 83 -3.72 -13.63 4.75
N VAL A 84 -3.90 -14.76 4.06
CA VAL A 84 -2.86 -15.47 3.29
C VAL A 84 -3.50 -15.94 1.98
N GLY A 85 -2.87 -15.62 0.86
CA GLY A 85 -3.44 -15.92 -0.46
C GLY A 85 -4.69 -15.09 -0.74
N VAL A 86 -5.69 -15.70 -1.37
CA VAL A 86 -6.91 -14.98 -1.77
C VAL A 86 -7.97 -14.92 -0.67
N THR A 87 -8.55 -13.74 -0.48
CA THR A 87 -9.87 -13.55 0.12
C THR A 87 -10.88 -13.42 -1.01
N PRO A 88 -11.81 -14.38 -1.18
CA PRO A 88 -12.93 -14.23 -2.10
C PRO A 88 -13.82 -13.05 -1.68
N GLU A 89 -14.71 -12.62 -2.56
CA GLU A 89 -15.74 -11.66 -2.17
C GLU A 89 -16.69 -12.20 -1.10
N GLN A 90 -17.42 -11.28 -0.47
CA GLN A 90 -18.48 -11.56 0.50
C GLN A 90 -18.00 -12.24 1.80
N GLN A 91 -16.69 -12.19 2.10
CA GLN A 91 -16.15 -12.65 3.39
C GLN A 91 -16.21 -11.58 4.49
N GLU A 92 -16.12 -10.31 4.10
CA GLU A 92 -16.03 -9.19 5.04
C GLU A 92 -17.32 -8.36 5.07
N LYS A 93 -17.61 -7.79 6.24
CA LYS A 93 -18.70 -6.83 6.45
C LYS A 93 -18.21 -5.68 7.31
N ALA A 94 -18.44 -4.45 6.87
CA ALA A 94 -18.15 -3.28 7.71
C ALA A 94 -18.97 -3.31 9.02
N ARG A 95 -18.40 -2.75 10.09
CA ARG A 95 -19.10 -2.59 11.36
C ARG A 95 -20.34 -1.70 11.17
N ASN A 96 -21.46 -2.10 11.77
CA ASN A 96 -22.68 -1.30 11.68
C ASN A 96 -22.55 -0.05 12.56
N HIS A 97 -22.49 1.11 11.90
CA HIS A 97 -22.46 2.42 12.53
C HIS A 97 -23.64 3.32 12.10
N CYS A 98 -24.77 2.75 11.67
CA CYS A 98 -25.92 3.51 11.15
C CYS A 98 -26.41 4.58 12.14
N THR A 99 -26.61 4.21 13.41
CA THR A 99 -27.06 5.16 14.45
C THR A 99 -26.06 6.30 14.66
N ARG A 100 -24.75 6.03 14.55
CA ARG A 100 -23.72 7.08 14.63
C ARG A 100 -23.78 8.00 13.42
N ALA A 101 -23.97 7.43 12.23
CA ALA A 101 -24.08 8.18 10.98
C ALA A 101 -25.31 9.09 10.96
N GLU A 102 -26.46 8.63 11.47
CA GLU A 102 -27.70 9.43 11.58
C GLU A 102 -27.52 10.69 12.44
N GLY A 103 -26.66 10.63 13.45
CA GLY A 103 -26.34 11.76 14.33
C GLY A 103 -25.40 12.81 13.73
N LEU A 104 -24.81 12.57 12.55
CA LEU A 104 -23.94 13.54 11.89
C LEU A 104 -24.75 14.58 11.11
N ALA A 105 -24.21 15.81 11.03
CA ALA A 105 -24.72 16.84 10.12
C ALA A 105 -24.79 16.29 8.68
N LYS A 106 -25.76 16.75 7.89
CA LYS A 106 -26.11 16.09 6.61
C LYS A 106 -24.92 16.04 5.65
N GLU A 107 -24.12 17.10 5.61
CA GLU A 107 -22.89 17.25 4.83
C GLU A 107 -21.73 16.36 5.29
N HIS A 108 -21.83 15.76 6.48
CA HIS A 108 -20.84 14.84 7.06
C HIS A 108 -21.36 13.40 7.14
N GLN A 109 -22.62 13.15 6.76
CA GLN A 109 -23.16 11.80 6.73
C GLN A 109 -22.46 10.99 5.63
N PRO A 110 -22.02 9.75 5.93
CA PRO A 110 -21.44 8.90 4.91
C PRO A 110 -22.50 8.51 3.87
N VAL A 111 -22.09 8.39 2.62
CA VAL A 111 -22.94 7.90 1.52
C VAL A 111 -23.04 6.37 1.48
N THR A 112 -22.40 5.68 2.43
CA THR A 112 -22.36 4.21 2.51
C THR A 112 -23.71 3.62 2.89
N LEU A 113 -24.02 2.45 2.34
CA LEU A 113 -25.25 1.71 2.66
C LEU A 113 -25.39 1.43 4.16
N CYS A 114 -26.62 1.54 4.66
CA CYS A 114 -27.00 1.34 6.05
C CYS A 114 -28.23 0.43 6.12
N PRO A 115 -28.15 -0.80 6.69
CA PRO A 115 -26.97 -1.44 7.27
C PRO A 115 -25.90 -1.78 6.20
N PRO A 116 -24.63 -2.00 6.61
CA PRO A 116 -23.60 -2.45 5.67
C PRO A 116 -23.96 -3.80 5.04
N GLU A 117 -23.67 -3.93 3.75
CA GLU A 117 -23.70 -5.21 3.03
C GLU A 117 -22.36 -5.94 3.14
N LEU A 118 -22.30 -7.17 2.64
CA LEU A 118 -21.04 -7.88 2.49
C LEU A 118 -20.21 -7.22 1.38
N ASP A 119 -18.90 -7.10 1.60
CA ASP A 119 -17.99 -6.45 0.68
C ASP A 119 -17.88 -7.27 -0.63
N LYS A 120 -18.24 -6.65 -1.75
CA LYS A 120 -18.12 -7.23 -3.11
C LYS A 120 -16.73 -6.98 -3.68
N LYS A 121 -15.70 -7.37 -2.91
CA LYS A 121 -14.30 -7.23 -3.30
C LYS A 121 -13.58 -8.54 -2.98
N SER A 122 -12.84 -9.05 -3.95
CA SER A 122 -11.81 -10.06 -3.72
C SER A 122 -10.47 -9.33 -3.54
N ARG A 123 -9.55 -9.92 -2.77
CA ARG A 123 -8.19 -9.40 -2.64
C ARG A 123 -7.21 -10.56 -2.49
N PHE A 124 -5.96 -10.33 -2.87
CA PHE A 124 -4.89 -11.31 -2.71
C PHE A 124 -3.81 -10.73 -1.79
N PHE A 125 -3.40 -11.51 -0.78
CA PHE A 125 -2.32 -11.18 0.11
C PHE A 125 -1.02 -11.80 -0.38
N TRP A 126 -0.19 -10.98 -1.01
CA TRP A 126 1.20 -11.30 -1.31
C TRP A 126 2.12 -10.58 -0.33
N ARG A 127 3.22 -11.24 0.04
CA ARG A 127 4.20 -10.68 0.98
C ARG A 127 5.49 -10.44 0.23
N ALA A 128 5.84 -9.16 0.08
CA ALA A 128 7.11 -8.76 -0.51
C ALA A 128 8.18 -8.57 0.58
N GLY A 129 9.42 -8.92 0.26
CA GLY A 129 10.60 -8.68 1.11
C GLY A 129 10.88 -9.78 2.14
N PRO A 130 12.05 -9.69 2.82
CA PRO A 130 12.50 -10.68 3.80
C PRO A 130 11.59 -10.70 5.04
N ARG A 131 11.52 -11.87 5.69
CA ARG A 131 10.69 -12.10 6.88
C ARG A 131 11.51 -12.74 8.00
N PRO A 132 11.18 -12.45 9.27
CA PRO A 132 11.66 -13.27 10.38
C PRO A 132 11.21 -14.72 10.18
N GLU A 133 12.09 -15.69 10.47
CA GLU A 133 11.77 -17.12 10.35
C GLU A 133 10.59 -17.53 11.25
N ASN A 134 10.43 -16.85 12.40
CA ASN A 134 9.35 -17.11 13.34
C ASN A 134 8.75 -15.80 13.85
N SER A 135 7.42 -15.76 13.90
CA SER A 135 6.61 -14.66 14.42
C SER A 135 5.58 -15.18 15.42
N GLN A 136 5.16 -14.32 16.36
CA GLN A 136 4.00 -14.60 17.21
C GLN A 136 2.66 -14.53 16.44
N PHE A 137 2.66 -13.94 15.25
CA PHE A 137 1.50 -13.84 14.37
C PHE A 137 1.49 -15.06 13.44
N THR A 138 0.53 -15.98 13.65
CA THR A 138 0.54 -17.30 13.01
C THR A 138 0.40 -17.22 11.50
N GLU A 139 -0.41 -16.29 11.00
CA GLU A 139 -0.55 -15.98 9.60
C GLU A 139 0.80 -15.61 8.98
N LEU A 140 1.66 -14.89 9.69
CA LEU A 140 2.96 -14.44 9.17
C LEU A 140 3.99 -15.57 9.02
N ASN A 141 3.72 -16.72 9.64
CA ASN A 141 4.54 -17.93 9.51
C ASN A 141 4.03 -18.88 8.41
N ALA A 142 2.85 -18.61 7.83
CA ALA A 142 2.31 -19.42 6.75
C ALA A 142 3.10 -19.19 5.44
N GLU A 143 3.30 -20.28 4.69
CA GLU A 143 3.89 -20.23 3.35
C GLU A 143 3.06 -19.32 2.42
N PRO A 144 3.72 -18.53 1.54
CA PRO A 144 3.02 -17.75 0.55
C PRO A 144 2.27 -18.67 -0.42
N VAL A 145 1.11 -18.20 -0.89
CA VAL A 145 0.32 -18.92 -1.89
C VAL A 145 0.80 -18.50 -3.27
N VAL A 146 1.19 -19.50 -4.07
CA VAL A 146 1.55 -19.34 -5.49
C VAL A 146 0.49 -20.08 -6.32
N PRO A 147 -0.36 -19.37 -7.08
CA PRO A 147 -1.36 -19.99 -7.94
C PRO A 147 -0.73 -20.90 -8.99
N LYS A 148 -1.16 -22.16 -9.06
CA LYS A 148 -0.53 -23.20 -9.91
C LYS A 148 -0.48 -22.83 -11.40
N ALA A 149 -1.47 -22.09 -11.89
CA ALA A 149 -1.57 -21.69 -13.30
C ALA A 149 -0.67 -20.50 -13.67
N PHE A 150 0.02 -19.90 -12.70
CA PHE A 150 0.78 -18.67 -12.84
C PHE A 150 2.23 -18.89 -12.38
N PRO A 151 3.07 -19.59 -13.16
CA PRO A 151 4.46 -19.85 -12.80
C PRO A 151 5.29 -18.57 -12.60
N GLU A 152 4.89 -17.46 -13.23
CA GLU A 152 5.51 -16.14 -13.13
C GLU A 152 5.10 -15.33 -11.88
N TRP A 153 4.19 -15.88 -11.06
CA TRP A 153 3.55 -15.14 -9.98
C TRP A 153 4.55 -14.52 -9.01
N GLU A 154 5.47 -15.33 -8.47
CA GLU A 154 6.44 -14.87 -7.49
C GLU A 154 7.34 -13.76 -8.06
N ASP A 155 7.85 -13.95 -9.28
CA ASP A 155 8.75 -12.99 -9.92
C ASP A 155 8.08 -11.62 -10.14
N VAL A 156 6.86 -11.62 -10.68
CA VAL A 156 6.12 -10.37 -10.97
C VAL A 156 5.66 -9.70 -9.68
N MET A 157 5.14 -10.46 -8.72
CA MET A 157 4.67 -9.92 -7.46
C MET A 157 5.82 -9.37 -6.60
N ASN A 158 6.98 -10.04 -6.60
CA ASN A 158 8.19 -9.54 -5.94
C ASN A 158 8.79 -8.35 -6.66
N MET A 159 8.79 -8.33 -8.00
CA MET A 159 9.24 -7.17 -8.78
C MET A 159 8.47 -5.91 -8.36
N TRP A 160 7.14 -5.98 -8.34
CA TRP A 160 6.32 -4.82 -8.00
C TRP A 160 6.40 -4.47 -6.50
N GLY A 161 6.30 -5.50 -5.65
CA GLY A 161 6.41 -5.37 -4.20
C GLY A 161 7.71 -4.72 -3.74
N ASN A 162 8.85 -5.13 -4.31
CA ASN A 162 10.15 -4.57 -3.94
C ASN A 162 10.31 -3.12 -4.38
N LYS A 163 9.67 -2.69 -5.49
CA LYS A 163 9.63 -1.28 -5.88
C LYS A 163 8.83 -0.43 -4.88
N MET A 164 7.68 -0.94 -4.44
CA MET A 164 6.88 -0.27 -3.39
C MET A 164 7.67 -0.16 -2.08
N LEU A 165 8.33 -1.23 -1.64
CA LEU A 165 9.17 -1.21 -0.43
C LEU A 165 10.32 -0.23 -0.57
N ALA A 166 11.02 -0.23 -1.70
CA ALA A 166 12.13 0.69 -1.95
C ALA A 166 11.66 2.16 -1.93
N ALA A 167 10.50 2.48 -2.49
CA ALA A 167 9.93 3.83 -2.41
C ALA A 167 9.62 4.22 -0.96
N ILE A 168 9.03 3.32 -0.17
CA ILE A 168 8.74 3.56 1.26
C ILE A 168 10.03 3.83 2.04
N HIS A 169 11.11 3.08 1.79
CA HIS A 169 12.39 3.31 2.46
C HIS A 169 12.94 4.73 2.21
N GLU A 170 12.87 5.22 0.97
CA GLU A 170 13.28 6.61 0.67
C GLU A 170 12.38 7.62 1.38
N ILE A 171 11.06 7.44 1.28
CA ILE A 171 10.07 8.36 1.87
C ILE A 171 10.23 8.45 3.39
N VAL A 172 10.51 7.35 4.07
CA VAL A 172 10.71 7.33 5.52
C VAL A 172 11.92 8.19 5.91
N GLN A 173 13.02 8.11 5.16
CA GLN A 173 14.20 8.94 5.39
C GLN A 173 13.93 10.41 5.07
N MET A 174 13.24 10.69 3.96
CA MET A 174 12.82 12.05 3.59
C MET A 174 11.88 12.67 4.64
N ALA A 175 10.96 11.88 5.19
CA ALA A 175 10.06 12.32 6.25
C ALA A 175 10.83 12.66 7.53
N ALA A 176 11.82 11.86 7.92
CA ALA A 176 12.66 12.15 9.08
C ALA A 176 13.40 13.49 8.90
N LEU A 177 14.06 13.67 7.76
CA LEU A 177 14.78 14.90 7.43
C LEU A 177 13.86 16.12 7.35
N GLY A 178 12.70 15.99 6.71
CA GLY A 178 11.71 17.07 6.60
C GLY A 178 11.09 17.47 7.94
N LEU A 179 11.12 16.58 8.94
CA LEU A 179 10.73 16.86 10.32
C LEU A 179 11.90 17.40 11.17
N GLY A 180 13.08 17.59 10.59
CA GLY A 180 14.27 18.05 11.30
C GLY A 180 14.93 16.99 12.18
N LEU A 181 14.70 15.70 11.88
CA LEU A 181 15.31 14.56 12.57
C LEU A 181 16.52 14.03 11.78
N GLU A 182 17.26 13.12 12.41
CA GLU A 182 18.30 12.34 11.71
C GLU A 182 17.67 11.44 10.66
N LYS A 183 18.39 11.22 9.55
CA LYS A 183 17.92 10.50 8.36
C LYS A 183 17.30 9.13 8.68
N ASP A 184 17.89 8.42 9.64
CA ASP A 184 17.55 7.05 10.00
C ASP A 184 16.65 6.94 11.25
N ALA A 185 16.13 8.06 11.77
CA ALA A 185 15.34 8.12 13.01
C ALA A 185 14.11 7.18 13.03
N PHE A 186 13.59 6.79 11.87
CA PHE A 186 12.45 5.87 11.75
C PHE A 186 12.83 4.47 11.26
N SER A 187 14.08 4.27 10.84
CA SER A 187 14.59 2.99 10.34
C SER A 187 15.54 2.30 11.32
N SER A 188 15.98 3.00 12.38
CA SER A 188 16.71 2.42 13.49
C SER A 188 15.74 1.70 14.44
N LEU A 189 15.60 0.38 14.26
CA LEU A 189 14.99 -0.54 15.24
C LEU A 189 16.08 -1.43 15.83
#